data_AF-A0A8H2JH08-F1
#
_entry.id   AF-A0A8H2JH08-F1
#
_cell.length_a   1.000
_cell.length_b   1.000
_cell.length_c   1.000
_cell.angle_alpha   90.00
_cell.angle_beta   90.00
_cell.angle_gamma   90.00
#
_symmetry.space_group_name_H-M   'P 1'
#
loop_
_entity.id
_entity.type
_entity.pdbx_description
1 polymer ?
#
loop_
_entity_poly.entity_id
_entity_poly.type
_entity_poly.pdbx_seq_one_letter_code
_entity_poly.pdbx_strand_id
1 'polypeptide(L)'
;MRYYHGGVPGLRGGDLIEPTSGTAHLVDGCPTCEARKHGQQLPSDDNDPTMVYVTTDKDYARIYAAGYPLGALYVVEPIGELVDRAHHDSAPSWGCKSARITHVYDPLVRLSPKETRRLMRKFGMPK
;
A
#
# COMPACT_ATOMS: atom_id res chain seq x y z
N MET A 1 -8.44 -6.01 16.72
CA MET A 1 -8.52 -5.47 15.34
C MET A 1 -7.37 -6.07 14.53
N ARG A 2 -7.52 -6.29 13.22
CA ARG A 2 -6.44 -6.79 12.35
C ARG A 2 -6.18 -5.78 11.23
N TYR A 3 -4.92 -5.39 11.05
CA TYR A 3 -4.49 -4.49 9.98
C TYR A 3 -3.77 -5.25 8.88
N TYR A 4 -3.90 -4.76 7.66
CA TYR A 4 -3.29 -5.29 6.45
C TYR A 4 -2.47 -4.21 5.76
N HIS A 5 -1.37 -4.63 5.15
CA HIS A 5 -0.55 -3.83 4.26
C HIS A 5 -0.29 -4.64 2.98
N GLY A 6 -0.53 -4.03 1.83
CA GLY A 6 -0.21 -4.62 0.53
C GLY A 6 0.90 -3.84 -0.14
N GLY A 7 1.96 -4.52 -0.55
CA GLY A 7 3.14 -3.84 -1.07
C GLY A 7 4.21 -4.76 -1.62
N VAL A 8 5.45 -4.30 -1.54
CA VAL A 8 6.65 -5.00 -2.02
C VAL A 8 6.74 -6.40 -1.40
N PRO A 9 7.12 -7.44 -2.18
CA PRO A 9 7.25 -8.79 -1.65
C PRO A 9 8.58 -9.02 -0.92
N GLY A 10 8.71 -10.23 -0.35
CA GLY A 10 9.98 -10.74 0.19
C GLY A 10 10.17 -10.52 1.69
N LEU A 11 9.31 -9.71 2.32
CA LEU A 11 9.31 -9.50 3.76
C LEU A 11 8.71 -10.71 4.52
N ARG A 12 9.11 -10.85 5.79
CA ARG A 12 8.78 -11.97 6.69
C ARG A 12 8.18 -11.47 8.00
N GLY A 13 7.62 -12.40 8.78
CA GLY A 13 7.17 -12.10 10.14
C GLY A 13 8.33 -11.57 11.00
N GLY A 14 8.08 -10.46 11.70
CA GLY A 14 9.07 -9.75 12.51
C GLY A 14 9.67 -8.51 11.83
N ASP A 15 9.69 -8.48 10.48
CA ASP A 15 10.25 -7.37 9.71
C ASP A 15 9.46 -6.08 9.92
N LEU A 16 10.15 -4.95 9.76
CA LEU A 16 9.57 -3.62 9.81
C LEU A 16 9.40 -3.06 8.41
N ILE A 17 8.19 -2.57 8.13
CA ILE A 17 7.88 -1.76 6.97
C ILE A 17 8.08 -0.31 7.39
N GLU A 18 8.97 0.38 6.69
CA GLU A 18 9.31 1.78 6.92
C GLU A 18 8.85 2.64 5.74
N PRO A 19 8.62 3.95 5.94
CA PRO A 19 8.33 4.87 4.85
C PRO A 19 9.47 4.82 3.84
N THR A 20 9.12 4.79 2.56
CA THR A 20 10.13 4.56 1.54
C THR A 20 10.96 5.82 1.35
N SER A 21 12.27 5.73 1.60
CA SER A 21 13.21 6.82 1.37
C SER A 21 14.02 6.59 0.08
N GLY A 22 14.54 7.69 -0.49
CA GLY A 22 15.34 7.65 -1.71
C GLY A 22 14.54 7.30 -2.98
N THR A 23 15.23 6.89 -4.04
CA THR A 23 14.64 6.68 -5.38
C THR A 23 14.69 5.24 -5.87
N ALA A 24 15.26 4.32 -5.09
CA ALA A 24 15.50 2.93 -5.53
C ALA A 24 14.21 2.13 -5.81
N HIS A 25 13.09 2.56 -5.25
CA HIS A 25 11.77 1.96 -5.45
C HIS A 25 10.98 2.59 -6.62
N LEU A 26 11.50 3.66 -7.21
CA LEU A 26 10.83 4.42 -8.26
C LEU A 26 11.08 3.75 -9.61
N VAL A 27 9.99 3.52 -10.35
CA VAL A 27 10.02 2.79 -11.62
C VAL A 27 10.07 3.78 -12.80
N ASP A 28 10.97 3.51 -13.74
CA ASP A 28 11.08 4.29 -14.99
C ASP A 28 9.76 4.29 -15.77
N GLY A 29 9.33 5.47 -16.20
CA GLY A 29 8.11 5.64 -17.02
C GLY A 29 6.80 5.61 -16.24
N CYS A 30 6.83 5.47 -14.91
CA CYS A 30 5.67 5.72 -14.06
C CYS A 30 5.59 7.23 -13.73
N PRO A 31 4.52 7.97 -14.11
CA PRO A 31 4.44 9.43 -13.93
C PRO A 31 4.69 9.88 -12.49
N THR A 32 4.09 9.21 -11.51
CA THR A 32 4.30 9.49 -10.08
C THR A 32 5.75 9.22 -9.67
N CYS A 33 6.36 8.15 -10.16
CA CYS A 33 7.74 7.83 -9.86
C CYS A 33 8.72 8.85 -10.45
N GLU A 34 8.50 9.29 -11.68
CA GLU A 34 9.32 10.32 -12.31
C GLU A 34 9.23 11.66 -11.55
N ALA A 35 8.03 12.08 -11.16
CA ALA A 35 7.86 13.28 -10.33
C ALA A 35 8.67 13.16 -9.02
N ARG A 36 8.54 12.02 -8.31
CA ARG A 36 9.27 11.77 -7.05
C ARG A 36 10.79 11.73 -7.22
N LYS A 37 11.31 11.22 -8.33
CA LYS A 37 12.77 11.26 -8.63
C LYS A 37 13.30 12.69 -8.67
N HIS A 38 12.48 13.63 -9.10
CA HIS A 38 12.81 15.06 -9.15
C HIS A 38 12.42 15.83 -7.88
N GLY A 39 12.04 15.14 -6.80
CA GLY A 39 11.60 15.78 -5.55
C GLY A 39 10.24 16.48 -5.67
N GLN A 40 9.43 16.11 -6.66
CA GLN A 40 8.10 16.67 -6.90
C GLN A 40 7.03 15.64 -6.56
N GLN A 41 5.83 16.13 -6.24
CA GLN A 41 4.65 15.30 -6.00
C GLN A 41 3.55 15.76 -6.97
N LEU A 42 3.00 14.81 -7.73
CA LEU A 42 1.89 15.14 -8.64
C LEU A 42 0.66 15.53 -7.81
N PRO A 43 -0.22 16.42 -8.29
CA PRO A 43 -1.47 16.75 -7.60
C PRO A 43 -2.38 15.54 -7.35
N SER A 44 -2.23 14.49 -8.16
CA SER A 44 -2.94 13.21 -8.04
C SER A 44 -2.25 12.20 -7.12
N ASP A 45 -1.04 12.49 -6.62
CA ASP A 45 -0.35 11.68 -5.63
C ASP A 45 -0.61 12.27 -4.26
N ASP A 46 -1.53 11.68 -3.51
CA ASP A 46 -1.95 12.13 -2.19
C ASP A 46 -1.28 11.33 -1.05
N ASN A 47 -0.25 10.55 -1.38
CA ASN A 47 0.52 9.79 -0.41
C ASN A 47 1.60 10.67 0.22
N ASP A 48 1.64 10.69 1.54
CA ASP A 48 2.73 11.21 2.34
C ASP A 48 3.91 10.22 2.31
N PRO A 49 5.08 10.60 1.76
CA PRO A 49 6.25 9.73 1.69
C PRO A 49 6.85 9.39 3.06
N THR A 50 6.42 10.06 4.13
CA THR A 50 6.87 9.83 5.50
C THR A 50 6.01 8.83 6.27
N MET A 51 4.99 8.24 5.63
CA MET A 51 4.06 7.31 6.26
C MET A 51 4.04 5.92 5.62
N VAL A 52 3.62 4.94 6.43
CA VAL A 52 3.22 3.60 5.99
C VAL A 52 1.71 3.49 6.11
N TYR A 53 1.05 3.03 5.05
CA TYR A 53 -0.40 2.89 5.03
C TYR A 53 -0.87 1.49 5.38
N VAL A 54 -1.90 1.44 6.23
CA VAL A 54 -2.52 0.21 6.72
C VAL A 54 -4.03 0.33 6.65
N THR A 55 -4.72 -0.80 6.52
CA THR A 55 -6.19 -0.85 6.46
C THR A 55 -6.72 -2.07 7.19
N THR A 56 -7.96 -2.00 7.67
CA THR A 56 -8.68 -3.17 8.17
C THR A 56 -9.39 -3.93 7.05
N ASP A 57 -9.50 -3.37 5.84
CA ASP A 57 -10.07 -4.02 4.65
C ASP A 57 -8.98 -4.73 3.84
N LYS A 58 -8.96 -6.05 3.98
CA LYS A 58 -8.03 -6.94 3.26
C LYS A 58 -8.11 -6.78 1.73
N ASP A 59 -9.32 -6.62 1.19
CA ASP A 59 -9.52 -6.50 -0.26
C ASP A 59 -8.97 -5.17 -0.77
N TYR A 60 -9.01 -4.10 0.04
CA TYR A 60 -8.37 -2.83 -0.28
C TYR A 60 -6.84 -2.98 -0.33
N ALA A 61 -6.23 -3.57 0.70
CA ALA A 61 -4.79 -3.82 0.71
C ALA A 61 -4.31 -4.70 -0.46
N ARG A 62 -5.11 -5.69 -0.91
CA ARG A 62 -4.78 -6.51 -2.09
C ARG A 62 -4.64 -5.70 -3.37
N ILE A 63 -5.37 -4.59 -3.53
CA ILE A 63 -5.25 -3.73 -4.72
C ILE A 63 -3.84 -3.13 -4.78
N TYR A 64 -3.36 -2.60 -3.66
CA TYR A 64 -2.02 -2.02 -3.58
C TYR A 64 -0.92 -3.07 -3.73
N ALA A 65 -1.10 -4.27 -3.16
CA ALA A 65 -0.18 -5.38 -3.42
C ALA A 65 -0.10 -5.72 -4.92
N ALA A 66 -1.24 -5.79 -5.61
CA ALA A 66 -1.29 -6.12 -7.04
C ALA A 66 -0.65 -5.05 -7.95
N GLY A 67 -0.38 -3.85 -7.43
CA GLY A 67 0.39 -2.82 -8.14
C GLY A 67 1.87 -3.16 -8.30
N TYR A 68 2.40 -4.09 -7.51
CA TYR A 68 3.77 -4.60 -7.65
C TYR A 68 3.80 -5.86 -8.52
N PRO A 69 4.82 -6.05 -9.40
CA PRO A 69 4.89 -7.22 -10.29
C PRO A 69 4.74 -8.58 -9.60
N LEU A 70 5.20 -8.68 -8.35
CA LEU A 70 5.08 -9.87 -7.50
C LEU A 70 4.62 -9.49 -6.09
N GLY A 71 3.77 -8.47 -5.93
CA GLY A 71 3.43 -7.93 -4.61
C GLY A 71 2.82 -8.93 -3.63
N ALA A 72 2.92 -8.60 -2.35
CA ALA A 72 2.49 -9.46 -1.26
C ALA A 72 1.53 -8.73 -0.31
N LEU A 73 0.73 -9.52 0.41
CA LEU A 73 -0.18 -9.06 1.44
C LEU A 73 0.31 -9.51 2.81
N TYR A 74 0.38 -8.55 3.73
CA TYR A 74 0.86 -8.75 5.08
C TYR A 74 -0.23 -8.45 6.09
N VAL A 75 -0.25 -9.20 7.18
CA VAL A 75 -0.90 -8.78 8.43
C VAL A 75 0.13 -8.03 9.25
N VAL A 76 -0.23 -6.84 9.71
CA VAL A 76 0.72 -5.94 10.37
C VAL A 76 0.19 -5.41 11.69
N GLU A 77 1.12 -5.03 12.55
CA GLU A 77 0.89 -4.19 13.73
C GLU A 77 1.45 -2.79 13.42
N PRO A 78 0.60 -1.75 13.34
CA PRO A 78 1.05 -0.38 13.14
C PRO A 78 1.85 0.10 14.35
N ILE A 79 2.91 0.86 14.10
CA ILE A 79 3.77 1.46 15.13
C ILE A 79 3.65 2.99 15.03
N GLY A 80 3.39 3.61 16.17
CA GLY A 80 3.16 5.05 16.30
C GLY A 80 1.68 5.42 16.25
N GLU A 81 1.41 6.72 16.12
CA GLU A 81 0.05 7.24 15.99
C GLU A 81 -0.58 6.83 14.66
N LEU A 82 -1.87 6.48 14.70
CA LEU A 82 -2.67 6.22 13.50
C LEU A 82 -3.34 7.51 13.05
N VAL A 83 -2.94 8.01 11.90
CA VAL A 83 -3.55 9.18 11.25
C VAL A 83 -4.64 8.69 10.31
N ASP A 84 -5.90 9.04 10.59
CA ASP A 84 -7.05 8.62 9.79
C ASP A 84 -7.00 9.22 8.37
N ARG A 85 -7.31 8.40 7.37
CA ARG A 85 -7.38 8.76 5.95
C ARG A 85 -8.76 8.62 5.32
N ALA A 86 -9.82 8.54 6.12
CA ALA A 86 -11.20 8.39 5.63
C ALA A 86 -11.64 9.43 4.56
N HIS A 87 -11.03 10.61 4.49
CA HIS A 87 -11.34 11.62 3.47
C HIS A 87 -10.67 11.38 2.12
N HIS A 88 -9.63 10.54 2.09
CA HIS A 88 -8.86 10.24 0.89
C HIS A 88 -9.19 8.86 0.32
N ASP A 89 -9.47 7.91 1.21
CA ASP A 89 -9.60 6.50 0.89
C ASP A 89 -11.05 6.04 0.96
N SER A 90 -11.46 5.20 0.02
CA SER A 90 -12.80 4.59 -0.01
C SER A 90 -12.95 3.39 0.93
N ALA A 91 -11.91 3.08 1.70
CA ALA A 91 -11.89 2.05 2.72
C ALA A 91 -11.28 2.60 4.03
N PRO A 92 -11.65 2.05 5.21
CA PRO A 92 -11.02 2.42 6.47
C PRO A 92 -9.52 2.18 6.43
N SER A 93 -8.74 3.27 6.48
CA SER A 93 -7.29 3.22 6.32
C SER A 93 -6.63 4.34 7.12
N TRP A 94 -5.37 4.10 7.46
CA TRP A 94 -4.60 4.98 8.32
C TRP A 94 -3.15 5.05 7.84
N GLY A 95 -2.52 6.21 8.03
CA GLY A 95 -1.08 6.36 8.02
C GLY A 95 -0.48 6.08 9.40
N CYS A 96 0.70 5.49 9.44
CA CYS A 96 1.49 5.29 10.64
C CYS A 96 2.98 5.49 10.35
N LYS A 97 3.80 5.60 11.40
CA LYS A 97 5.26 5.82 11.23
C LYS A 97 5.94 4.61 10.60
N SER A 98 5.58 3.41 11.05
CA SER A 98 6.07 2.15 10.51
C SER A 98 5.09 1.03 10.86
N ALA A 99 5.23 -0.15 10.27
CA ALA A 99 4.38 -1.29 10.57
C ALA A 99 5.21 -2.57 10.71
N ARG A 100 5.01 -3.33 11.79
CA ARG A 100 5.66 -4.63 11.97
C ARG A 100 4.84 -5.73 11.33
N ILE A 101 5.46 -6.57 10.53
CA ILE A 101 4.77 -7.73 9.96
C ILE A 101 4.61 -8.77 11.06
N THR A 102 3.35 -9.14 11.33
CA THR A 102 3.03 -10.24 12.24
C THR A 102 2.92 -11.56 11.48
N HIS A 103 2.42 -11.51 10.25
CA HIS A 103 2.25 -12.69 9.40
C HIS A 103 2.21 -12.31 7.91
N VAL A 104 2.79 -13.17 7.06
CA VAL A 104 2.64 -13.06 5.59
C VAL A 104 1.32 -13.73 5.20
N TYR A 105 0.32 -12.95 4.80
CA TYR A 105 -1.01 -13.47 4.48
C TYR A 105 -1.06 -14.11 3.09
N ASP A 106 -0.51 -13.43 2.10
CA ASP A 106 -0.39 -13.92 0.73
C ASP A 106 0.96 -13.45 0.17
N PRO A 107 1.93 -14.35 -0.04
CA PRO A 107 3.26 -13.96 -0.52
C PRO A 107 3.27 -13.56 -2.00
N LEU A 108 2.20 -13.80 -2.76
CA LEU A 108 2.11 -13.48 -4.18
C LEU A 108 0.66 -13.16 -4.57
N VAL A 109 0.27 -11.90 -4.34
CA VAL A 109 -1.05 -11.42 -4.69
C VAL A 109 -1.20 -11.36 -6.20
N ARG A 110 -2.14 -12.14 -6.73
CA ARG A 110 -2.60 -12.07 -8.11
C ARG A 110 -4.09 -11.79 -8.13
N LEU A 111 -4.48 -10.71 -8.82
CA LEU A 111 -5.88 -10.41 -9.09
C LEU A 111 -6.22 -10.86 -10.50
N SER A 112 -7.22 -11.74 -10.61
CA SER A 112 -7.82 -12.04 -11.91
C SER A 112 -8.54 -10.81 -12.46
N PRO A 113 -8.76 -10.71 -13.79
CA PRO A 113 -9.53 -9.61 -14.38
C PRO A 113 -10.96 -9.48 -13.81
N LYS A 114 -11.54 -10.57 -13.29
CA LYS A 114 -12.84 -10.54 -12.61
C LYS A 114 -12.71 -9.92 -11.22
N GLU A 115 -11.70 -10.29 -10.45
CA GLU A 115 -11.43 -9.70 -9.13
C GLU A 115 -11.09 -8.22 -9.25
N THR A 116 -10.20 -7.82 -10.17
CA THR A 116 -9.85 -6.42 -10.38
C THR A 116 -11.11 -5.58 -10.64
N ARG A 117 -11.97 -6.00 -11.58
CA ARG A 117 -13.22 -5.29 -11.88
C ARG A 117 -14.16 -5.21 -10.67
N ARG A 118 -14.26 -6.28 -9.88
CA ARG A 118 -15.08 -6.31 -8.65
C ARG A 118 -14.53 -5.31 -7.62
N LEU A 119 -13.22 -5.31 -7.39
CA LEU A 119 -12.56 -4.47 -6.40
C LEU A 119 -12.60 -2.99 -6.79
N MET A 120 -12.29 -2.65 -8.05
CA MET A 120 -12.39 -1.26 -8.54
C MET A 120 -13.81 -0.71 -8.38
N ARG A 121 -14.83 -1.54 -8.66
CA ARG A 121 -16.24 -1.16 -8.42
C ARG A 121 -16.56 -0.99 -6.94
N LYS A 122 -16.08 -1.90 -6.07
CA LYS A 122 -16.31 -1.85 -4.62
C LYS A 122 -15.79 -0.53 -4.02
N PHE A 123 -14.65 -0.06 -4.51
CA PHE A 123 -13.93 1.08 -3.93
C PHE A 123 -13.99 2.36 -4.79
N GLY A 124 -14.79 2.37 -5.85
CA GLY A 124 -14.95 3.54 -6.72
C GLY A 124 -13.68 3.98 -7.45
N MET A 125 -12.69 3.10 -7.58
CA MET A 125 -11.41 3.41 -8.24
C MET A 125 -11.55 3.28 -9.76
N PRO A 126 -10.86 4.13 -10.54
CA PRO A 126 -10.78 3.98 -12.00
C PRO A 126 -10.12 2.64 -12.36
N LYS A 127 -10.47 2.10 -13.53
CA LYS A 127 -9.87 0.86 -14.05
C LYS A 127 -8.47 1.07 -14.58
#